data_AF-A0A7M3YG95-F1
#
_entry.id   AF-A0A7M3YG95-F1
#
_cell.length_a   1.000
_cell.length_b   1.000
_cell.length_c   1.000
_cell.angle_alpha   90.00
_cell.angle_beta   90.00
_cell.angle_gamma   90.00
#
_symmetry.space_group_name_H-M   'P 1'
#
loop_
_entity.id
_entity.type
_entity.pdbx_description
1 polymer ?
#
loop_
_entity_poly.entity_id
_entity_poly.type
_entity_poly.pdbx_seq_one_letter_code
_entity_poly.pdbx_strand_id
1 'polypeptide(L)' 'MAELTEFELRLFEWIRQSDFETVAWSSKKAAKSFKCKEDEIYEGVAALTRKLPNRIQIYYEDGNLHIAAE' A
#
# COMPACT_ATOMS: atom_id res chain seq x y z
N MET A 1 -4.43 -19.03 -1.81
CA MET A 1 -3.54 -17.85 -1.97
C MET A 1 -4.32 -16.84 -2.78
N ALA A 2 -4.41 -15.57 -2.33
CA ALA A 2 -5.14 -14.57 -3.09
C ALA A 2 -4.43 -14.33 -4.43
N GLU A 3 -5.20 -14.28 -5.51
CA GLU A 3 -4.66 -13.99 -6.84
C GLU A 3 -4.40 -12.49 -6.94
N LEU A 4 -3.14 -12.11 -6.71
CA LEU A 4 -2.67 -10.74 -6.89
C LEU A 4 -2.28 -10.53 -8.34
N THR A 5 -2.63 -9.37 -8.88
CA THR A 5 -2.04 -8.92 -10.15
C THR A 5 -0.55 -8.62 -9.95
N GLU A 6 0.22 -8.54 -11.04
CA GLU A 6 1.65 -8.16 -10.95
C GLU A 6 1.84 -6.80 -10.27
N PHE A 7 0.92 -5.86 -10.51
CA PHE A 7 0.93 -4.54 -9.89
C PHE A 7 0.68 -4.65 -8.37
N GLU A 8 -0.37 -5.37 -7.97
CA GLU A 8 -0.70 -5.58 -6.56
C GLU A 8 0.43 -6.28 -5.81
N LEU A 9 1.06 -7.30 -6.41
CA LEU A 9 2.18 -8.01 -5.81
C LEU A 9 3.40 -7.09 -5.62
N ARG A 10 3.72 -6.27 -6.63
CA ARG A 10 4.80 -5.27 -6.51
C ARG A 10 4.49 -4.20 -5.47
N LEU A 11 3.24 -3.75 -5.39
CA LEU A 11 2.79 -2.78 -4.40
C LEU A 11 2.88 -3.34 -2.98
N PHE A 12 2.43 -4.59 -2.79
CA PHE A 12 2.51 -5.29 -1.52
C PHE A 12 3.96 -5.44 -1.05
N GLU A 13 4.84 -5.97 -1.90
CA GLU A 13 6.26 -6.13 -1.55
C GLU A 13 6.93 -4.79 -1.27
N TRP A 14 6.56 -3.74 -2.00
CA TRP A 14 7.09 -2.41 -1.76
C TRP A 14 6.64 -1.84 -0.41
N ILE A 15 5.36 -2.00 -0.03
CA ILE A 15 4.87 -1.60 1.29
C ILE A 15 5.60 -2.39 2.37
N ARG A 16 5.71 -3.73 2.23
CA ARG A 16 6.36 -4.63 3.20
C ARG A 16 7.84 -4.31 3.44
N GLN A 17 8.54 -3.81 2.41
CA GLN A 17 9.97 -3.46 2.51
C GLN A 17 10.21 -1.99 2.92
N SER A 18 9.16 -1.16 2.92
CA SER A 18 9.25 0.27 3.22
C SER A 18 8.81 0.56 4.65
N ASP A 19 9.44 1.55 5.28
CA ASP A 19 9.10 1.99 6.63
C ASP A 19 7.95 3.01 6.61
N PHE A 20 6.76 2.56 6.19
CA PHE A 20 5.54 3.39 6.23
C PHE A 20 4.83 3.35 7.59
N GLU A 21 5.39 2.62 8.56
CA GLU A 21 4.99 2.68 9.96
C GLU A 21 5.54 3.95 10.62
N THR A 22 6.80 4.30 10.35
CA THR A 22 7.40 5.56 10.84
C THR A 22 7.18 6.73 9.87
N VAL A 23 7.16 6.46 8.56
CA VAL A 23 6.99 7.50 7.54
C VAL A 23 5.54 7.57 7.08
N ALA A 24 4.94 8.76 7.19
CA ALA A 24 3.59 9.01 6.71
C ALA A 24 3.39 8.57 5.24
N TRP A 25 2.34 7.76 5.02
CA TRP A 25 1.92 7.30 3.71
C TRP A 25 1.52 8.48 2.81
N SER A 26 1.84 8.37 1.53
CA SER A 26 1.39 9.33 0.52
C SER A 26 1.17 8.62 -0.81
N SER A 27 -0.10 8.45 -1.20
CA SER A 27 -0.46 7.84 -2.49
C SER A 27 0.17 8.60 -3.66
N LYS A 28 0.24 9.93 -3.60
CA LYS A 28 0.96 10.77 -4.57
C LYS A 28 2.44 10.42 -4.70
N LYS A 29 3.14 10.13 -3.59
CA LYS A 29 4.56 9.71 -3.64
C LYS A 29 4.67 8.28 -4.18
N ALA A 30 3.81 7.37 -3.75
CA ALA A 30 3.76 6.01 -4.27
C ALA A 30 3.51 5.99 -5.79
N ALA A 31 2.56 6.77 -6.28
CA ALA A 31 2.24 6.90 -7.70
C ALA A 31 3.45 7.35 -8.53
N LYS A 32 4.23 8.30 -8.01
CA LYS A 32 5.50 8.73 -8.62
C LYS A 32 6.53 7.60 -8.68
N SER A 33 6.69 6.84 -7.59
CA SER A 33 7.62 5.69 -7.56
C SER A 33 7.23 4.60 -8.55
N PHE A 34 5.93 4.36 -8.70
CA PHE A 34 5.38 3.35 -9.62
C PHE A 34 5.17 3.86 -11.05
N LYS A 35 5.38 5.16 -11.29
CA LYS A 35 5.14 5.84 -12.58
C LYS A 35 3.72 5.58 -13.11
N CYS A 36 2.73 5.63 -12.21
CA CYS A 36 1.32 5.39 -12.48
C CYS A 36 0.47 6.57 -11.97
N LYS A 37 -0.84 6.52 -12.20
CA LYS A 37 -1.78 7.49 -11.63
C LYS A 37 -2.02 7.21 -10.15
N GLU A 38 -2.37 8.26 -9.40
CA GLU A 38 -2.70 8.12 -7.98
C GLU A 38 -3.92 7.19 -7.75
N ASP A 39 -4.87 7.20 -8.69
CA ASP A 39 -6.04 6.30 -8.68
C ASP A 39 -5.65 4.82 -8.71
N GLU A 40 -4.61 4.44 -9.46
CA GLU A 40 -4.13 3.06 -9.53
C GLU A 40 -3.54 2.62 -8.17
N ILE A 41 -2.94 3.54 -7.41
CA ILE A 41 -2.47 3.26 -6.04
C ILE A 41 -3.66 3.07 -5.09
N TYR A 42 -4.70 3.92 -5.17
CA TYR A 42 -5.89 3.76 -4.33
C TYR A 42 -6.56 2.41 -4.57
N GLU A 43 -6.77 2.05 -5.84
CA GLU A 43 -7.34 0.76 -6.23
C GLU A 43 -6.46 -0.41 -5.77
N GLY A 44 -5.14 -0.29 -5.94
CA GLY A 44 -4.18 -1.30 -5.48
C GLY A 44 -4.24 -1.52 -3.97
N VAL A 45 -4.18 -0.47 -3.15
CA VAL A 45 -4.26 -0.58 -1.69
C VAL A 45 -5.63 -1.14 -1.25
N ALA A 46 -6.72 -0.69 -1.86
CA ALA A 46 -8.05 -1.23 -1.59
C ALA A 46 -8.16 -2.72 -1.94
N ALA A 47 -7.58 -3.14 -3.07
CA ALA A 47 -7.52 -4.54 -3.45
C ALA A 47 -6.70 -5.37 -2.46
N LEU A 48 -5.54 -4.86 -2.01
CA LEU A 48 -4.69 -5.55 -1.03
C LEU A 48 -5.40 -5.75 0.31
N THR A 49 -6.07 -4.71 0.85
CA THR A 49 -6.84 -4.86 2.10
C THR A 49 -7.99 -5.88 1.98
N ARG A 50 -8.61 -5.98 0.80
CA ARG A 50 -9.67 -6.97 0.56
C ARG A 50 -9.14 -8.39 0.38
N LYS A 51 -8.04 -8.54 -0.37
CA LYS A 51 -7.47 -9.84 -0.76
C LYS A 51 -6.56 -10.44 0.31
N LEU A 52 -5.89 -9.58 1.07
CA LEU A 52 -4.94 -9.93 2.13
C LEU A 52 -5.30 -9.23 3.46
N PRO A 53 -6.52 -9.41 3.99
CA PRO A 53 -7.03 -8.63 5.12
C PRO A 53 -6.22 -8.76 6.42
N ASN A 54 -5.48 -9.86 6.57
CA ASN A 54 -4.65 -10.12 7.76
C ASN A 54 -3.17 -9.79 7.55
N ARG A 55 -2.81 -9.19 6.40
CA ARG A 55 -1.42 -8.88 6.03
C ARG A 55 -1.19 -7.43 5.66
N ILE A 56 -2.25 -6.62 5.64
CA ILE A 56 -2.17 -5.17 5.45
C ILE A 56 -2.92 -4.54 6.61
N GLN A 57 -2.28 -3.58 7.27
CA GLN A 57 -2.91 -2.73 8.26
C GLN A 57 -2.80 -1.28 7.81
N ILE A 58 -3.92 -0.57 7.88
CA ILE A 58 -3.98 0.87 7.61
C ILE A 58 -4.48 1.54 8.89
N TYR A 59 -3.77 2.55 9.35
CA TYR A 59 -4.09 3.26 10.59
C TYR A 59 -3.67 4.73 10.50
N TYR A 60 -4.10 5.52 11.48
CA TYR A 60 -3.73 6.92 11.60
C TYR A 60 -2.92 7.15 12.88
N GLU A 61 -1.86 7.94 12.76
CA GLU A 61 -1.00 8.37 13.87
C GLU A 61 -0.55 9.81 13.61
N ASP A 62 -0.64 10.68 14.63
CA ASP A 62 -0.34 12.12 14.53
C ASP A 62 -1.01 12.86 13.34
N GLY A 63 -2.22 12.43 12.99
CA GLY A 63 -2.99 13.00 11.86
C GLY A 63 -2.52 12.54 10.48
N ASN A 64 -1.54 11.64 10.41
CA ASN A 64 -1.03 11.05 9.18
C ASN A 64 -1.58 9.64 8.98
N LEU A 65 -1.71 9.24 7.71
CA LEU A 65 -2.04 7.87 7.33
C LEU A 65 -0.76 7.03 7.32
N HIS A 66 -0.82 5.82 7.86
CA HIS A 66 0.27 4.86 7.86
C HIS A 66 -0.23 3.51 7.31
N ILE A 67 0.67 2.77 6.66
CA ILE A 67 0.37 1.45 6.08
C ILE A 67 1.48 0.49 6.45
N ALA A 68 1.14 -0.63 7.08
CA ALA A 68 2.05 -1.73 7.37
C ALA A 68 1.63 -2.98 6.58
N ALA A 69 2.60 -3.83 6.23
CA ALA A 69 2.33 -5.12 5.59
C ALA A 69 3.27 -6.23 6.09
N GLU A 70 2.77 -7.48 6.17
CA GLU A 70 3.51 -8.69 6.59
C GLU A 70 3.27 -9.90 5.68
#